data_AF-V7D2G0-F1
#
_entry.id   AF-V7D2G0-F1
#
_cell.length_a   1.000
_cell.length_b   1.000
_cell.length_c   1.000
_cell.angle_alpha   90.00
_cell.angle_beta   90.00
_cell.angle_gamma   90.00
#
_symmetry.space_group_name_H-M   'P 1'
#
loop_
_entity.id
_entity.type
_entity.pdbx_description
1 polymer ?
#
loop_
_entity_poly.entity_id
_entity_poly.type
_entity_poly.pdbx_seq_one_letter_code
_entity_poly.pdbx_strand_id
1 'polypeptide(L)'
;MAWIITKYLLTAGIVILVSELAKRSDKLGGLVAALPLVTVVTLVWLYLENQSMEKISNHAWYTFWYVLPTLPMFIAFPLLLPKLGFWPTLISSILITMASFGGFAILLRRFGIELL
;
A
#
# COMPACT_ATOMS: atom_id res chain seq x y z
N MET A 1 10.17 -9.24 23.29
CA MET A 1 9.06 -8.28 23.49
C MET A 1 9.44 -6.87 23.03
N ALA A 2 10.57 -6.30 23.48
CA ALA A 2 11.02 -4.96 23.07
C ALA A 2 11.06 -4.75 21.54
N TRP A 3 11.57 -5.74 20.78
CA TRP A 3 11.60 -5.70 19.31
C TRP A 3 10.22 -5.50 18.65
N ILE A 4 9.20 -6.23 19.11
CA ILE A 4 7.83 -6.12 18.60
C ILE A 4 7.22 -4.77 18.97
N ILE A 5 7.47 -4.29 20.20
CA ILE A 5 7.02 -2.97 20.67
C ILE A 5 7.61 -1.87 19.79
N THR A 6 8.91 -1.93 19.46
CA THR A 6 9.57 -0.97 18.58
C THR A 6 8.94 -0.97 17.19
N LYS A 7 8.70 -2.15 16.58
CA LYS A 7 8.02 -2.25 15.28
C LYS A 7 6.63 -1.63 15.31
N TYR A 8 5.86 -1.91 16.36
CA TYR A 8 4.53 -1.36 16.54
C TYR A 8 4.54 0.17 16.66
N LEU A 9 5.38 0.72 17.55
CA LEU A 9 5.49 2.17 17.75
C LEU A 9 5.95 2.89 16.47
N LEU A 10 6.90 2.32 15.73
CA LEU A 10 7.36 2.90 14.47
C LEU A 10 6.24 2.90 13.42
N THR A 11 5.51 1.78 13.29
CA THR A 11 4.42 1.66 12.32
C THR A 11 3.28 2.63 12.64
N ALA A 12 2.85 2.67 13.90
CA ALA A 12 1.84 3.61 14.35
C ALA A 12 2.30 5.08 14.20
N GLY A 13 3.57 5.36 14.51
CA GLY A 13 4.18 6.67 14.33
C GLY A 13 4.15 7.15 12.88
N ILE A 14 4.44 6.27 11.92
CA ILE A 14 4.35 6.59 10.48
C ILE A 14 2.91 6.95 10.09
N VAL A 15 1.93 6.15 10.51
CA VAL A 15 0.50 6.41 10.21
C VAL A 15 0.06 7.76 10.78
N ILE A 16 0.41 8.04 12.04
CA ILE A 16 0.09 9.32 12.68
C ILE A 16 0.77 10.46 11.93
N LEU A 17 2.06 10.36 11.63
CA LEU A 17 2.83 11.38 10.91
C LEU A 17 2.21 11.70 9.54
N VAL A 18 1.87 10.67 8.76
CA VAL A 18 1.21 10.85 7.45
C VAL A 18 -0.13 11.57 7.61
N SER A 19 -0.94 11.16 8.60
CA SER A 19 -2.25 11.77 8.85
C SER A 19 -2.16 13.23 9.28
N GLU A 20 -1.18 13.58 10.12
CA GLU A 20 -0.97 14.96 10.58
C GLU A 20 -0.40 15.86 9.48
N LEU A 21 0.47 15.33 8.63
CA LEU A 21 0.95 16.06 7.45
C LEU A 21 -0.17 16.30 6.44
N ALA A 22 -1.05 15.33 6.22
CA ALA A 22 -2.21 15.48 5.35
C ALA A 22 -3.18 16.55 5.86
N LYS A 23 -3.41 16.66 7.18
CA LYS A 23 -4.22 17.73 7.77
C LYS A 23 -3.64 19.13 7.53
N ARG A 24 -2.31 19.25 7.44
CA ARG A 24 -1.61 20.53 7.22
C ARG A 24 -1.57 20.94 5.75
N SER A 25 -1.43 19.97 4.85
CA SER A 25 -1.41 20.22 3.40
C SER A 25 -1.80 18.97 2.64
N ASP A 26 -2.86 19.06 1.83
CA ASP A 26 -3.30 17.94 0.98
C ASP A 26 -2.20 17.48 0.01
N LYS A 27 -1.40 18.42 -0.51
CA LYS A 27 -0.30 18.12 -1.46
C LYS A 27 0.85 17.37 -0.79
N LEU A 28 1.28 17.83 0.39
CA LEU A 28 2.34 17.16 1.15
C LEU A 28 1.84 15.84 1.71
N GLY A 29 0.60 15.79 2.20
CA GLY A 29 -0.06 14.58 2.64
C GLY A 29 -0.11 13.52 1.55
N GLY A 30 -0.55 13.91 0.35
CA GLY A 30 -0.58 13.02 -0.82
C GLY A 30 0.80 12.51 -1.23
N LEU A 31 1.81 13.39 -1.24
CA LEU A 31 3.20 13.00 -1.55
C LEU A 31 3.72 11.97 -0.54
N VAL A 32 3.56 12.25 0.76
CA VAL A 32 4.07 11.38 1.83
C VAL A 32 3.29 10.07 1.87
N ALA A 33 1.98 10.09 1.63
CA ALA A 33 1.15 8.88 1.55
C ALA A 33 1.50 8.00 0.34
N ALA A 34 1.98 8.59 -0.75
CA ALA A 34 2.43 7.84 -1.93
C ALA A 34 3.82 7.20 -1.76
N LEU A 35 4.61 7.64 -0.77
CA LEU A 35 5.91 7.03 -0.50
C LEU A 35 5.72 5.60 0.05
N PRO A 36 6.55 4.63 -0.38
CA PRO A 36 6.48 3.25 0.08
C PRO A 36 7.11 3.09 1.48
N LEU A 37 6.74 3.94 2.44
CA LEU A 37 7.35 4.00 3.78
C LEU A 37 7.26 2.65 4.50
N VAL A 38 6.09 2.00 4.43
CA VAL A 38 5.87 0.68 5.02
C VAL A 38 6.79 -0.37 4.39
N THR A 39 6.93 -0.37 3.06
CA THR A 39 7.83 -1.28 2.35
C THR A 39 9.29 -1.03 2.71
N VAL A 40 9.73 0.24 2.75
CA VAL A 40 11.11 0.59 3.13
C VAL A 40 11.43 0.08 4.53
N VAL A 41 10.55 0.33 5.50
CA VAL A 41 10.72 -0.15 6.87
C VAL A 41 10.72 -1.68 6.93
N THR A 42 9.86 -2.33 6.14
CA THR A 42 9.82 -3.80 6.05
C THR A 42 11.10 -4.38 5.47
N LEU A 43 11.68 -3.78 4.42
CA LEU A 43 12.96 -4.19 3.85
C LEU A 43 14.11 -4.07 4.85
N VAL A 44 14.14 -2.98 5.62
CA VAL A 44 15.13 -2.80 6.71
C VAL A 44 14.98 -3.91 7.75
N TRP A 45 13.76 -4.25 8.15
CA TRP A 45 13.56 -5.35 9.10
C TRP A 45 13.97 -6.71 8.52
N LEU A 46 13.60 -7.02 7.28
CA LEU A 46 14.00 -8.27 6.63
C LEU A 46 15.53 -8.41 6.59
N TYR A 47 16.24 -7.31 6.31
CA TYR A 47 17.70 -7.27 6.35
C TYR A 47 18.26 -7.49 7.76
N LEU A 48 17.74 -6.77 8.76
CA LEU A 48 18.17 -6.91 10.16
C LEU A 48 17.85 -8.29 10.75
N GLU A 49 16.82 -8.96 10.24
CA GLU A 49 16.41 -10.32 10.60
C GLU A 49 17.14 -11.39 9.76
N ASN A 50 18.22 -11.01 9.06
CA ASN A 50 19.09 -11.88 8.27
C ASN A 50 18.33 -12.75 7.26
N GLN A 51 17.27 -12.21 6.65
CA GLN A 51 16.57 -12.89 5.56
C GLN A 51 17.43 -12.94 4.30
N SER A 52 17.19 -13.92 3.43
CA SER A 52 17.95 -14.06 2.19
C SER A 52 17.77 -12.84 1.27
N MET A 53 18.82 -12.50 0.53
CA MET A 53 18.78 -11.41 -0.45
C MET A 53 17.70 -11.62 -1.52
N GLU A 54 17.44 -12.88 -1.88
CA GLU A 54 16.35 -13.28 -2.77
C GLU A 54 14.98 -12.88 -2.20
N LYS A 55 14.73 -13.14 -0.90
CA LYS A 55 13.46 -12.79 -0.26
C LYS A 55 13.26 -11.27 -0.17
N ILE A 56 14.34 -10.53 0.10
CA ILE A 56 14.33 -9.06 0.12
C ILE A 56 14.00 -8.52 -1.28
N SER A 57 14.66 -9.05 -2.32
CA SER A 57 14.41 -8.67 -3.71
C SER A 57 12.98 -8.99 -4.16
N ASN A 58 12.50 -10.20 -3.86
CA ASN A 58 11.15 -10.64 -4.17
C ASN A 58 10.09 -9.75 -3.50
N HIS A 59 10.31 -9.32 -2.26
CA HIS A 59 9.39 -8.41 -1.58
C HIS A 59 9.21 -7.09 -2.36
N ALA A 60 10.31 -6.51 -2.87
CA ALA A 60 10.24 -5.31 -3.70
C ALA A 60 9.56 -5.58 -5.05
N TRP A 61 9.88 -6.71 -5.69
CA TRP A 61 9.30 -7.12 -6.98
C TRP A 61 7.78 -7.31 -6.90
N TYR A 62 7.30 -8.08 -5.93
CA TYR A 62 5.87 -8.30 -5.73
C TYR A 62 5.15 -7.00 -5.36
N THR A 63 5.74 -6.17 -4.49
CA THR A 63 5.15 -4.88 -4.11
C THR A 63 4.95 -3.98 -5.34
N PHE A 64 5.92 -3.94 -6.26
CA PHE A 64 5.79 -3.18 -7.50
C PHE A 64 4.55 -3.62 -8.31
N TRP A 65 4.37 -4.92 -8.51
CA TRP A 65 3.21 -5.44 -9.25
C TRP A 65 1.89 -5.21 -8.51
N TYR A 66 1.87 -5.30 -7.18
CA TYR A 66 0.67 -5.07 -6.38
C TYR A 66 0.25 -3.61 -6.29
N VAL A 67 1.15 -2.65 -6.51
CA VAL A 67 0.78 -1.22 -6.54
C VAL A 67 -0.12 -0.94 -7.76
N LEU A 68 0.15 -1.53 -8.92
CA LEU A 68 -0.60 -1.27 -10.15
C LEU A 68 -2.13 -1.48 -10.02
N PRO A 69 -2.64 -2.62 -9.51
CA PRO A 69 -4.08 -2.82 -9.33
C PRO A 69 -4.70 -1.97 -8.22
N THR A 70 -3.91 -1.27 -7.38
CA THR A 70 -4.45 -0.28 -6.42
C THR A 70 -4.70 1.10 -7.04
N LEU A 71 -4.04 1.42 -8.18
CA LEU A 71 -4.15 2.73 -8.83
C LEU A 71 -5.59 3.13 -9.21
N PRO A 72 -6.47 2.23 -9.70
CA PRO A 72 -7.85 2.58 -10.05
C PRO A 72 -8.63 3.21 -8.90
N MET A 73 -8.36 2.82 -7.64
CA MET A 73 -9.02 3.39 -6.47
C MET A 73 -8.73 4.89 -6.31
N PHE A 74 -7.50 5.35 -6.61
CA PHE A 74 -7.15 6.77 -6.49
C PHE A 74 -7.92 7.67 -7.48
N ILE A 75 -8.43 7.10 -8.56
CA ILE A 75 -9.32 7.78 -9.51
C ILE A 75 -10.78 7.64 -9.09
N ALA A 76 -11.19 6.43 -8.70
CA ALA A 76 -12.58 6.15 -8.33
C ALA A 76 -13.02 6.91 -7.06
N PHE A 77 -12.19 6.96 -6.03
CA PHE A 77 -12.52 7.58 -4.74
C PHE A 77 -12.93 9.06 -4.89
N PRO A 78 -12.14 9.96 -5.50
CA PRO A 78 -12.53 11.36 -5.66
C PRO A 78 -13.75 11.56 -6.57
N LEU A 79 -14.03 10.64 -7.51
CA LEU A 79 -15.21 10.73 -8.40
C LEU A 79 -16.51 10.28 -7.71
N LEU A 80 -16.41 9.32 -6.79
CA LEU A 80 -17.55 8.76 -6.06
C LEU A 80 -17.86 9.55 -4.79
N LEU A 81 -16.84 10.13 -4.14
CA LEU A 81 -16.99 10.84 -2.86
C LEU A 81 -18.09 11.91 -2.87
N PRO A 82 -18.19 12.81 -3.89
CA PRO A 82 -19.24 13.82 -3.93
C PRO A 82 -20.64 13.25 -4.16
N LYS A 83 -20.76 12.02 -4.69
CA LYS A 83 -22.03 11.41 -5.10
C LYS A 83 -22.61 10.49 -4.02
N LEU A 84 -21.75 9.73 -3.35
CA LEU A 84 -22.15 8.67 -2.43
C LEU A 84 -21.84 8.99 -0.96
N GLY A 85 -21.08 10.05 -0.69
CA GLY A 85 -20.53 10.33 0.64
C GLY A 85 -19.37 9.39 1.00
N PHE A 86 -18.81 9.56 2.21
CA PHE A 86 -17.54 8.92 2.59
C PHE A 86 -17.63 7.38 2.69
N TRP A 87 -18.49 6.86 3.57
CA TRP A 87 -18.53 5.42 3.87
C TRP A 87 -18.88 4.55 2.66
N PRO A 88 -19.91 4.87 1.85
CA PRO A 88 -20.22 4.07 0.66
C PRO A 88 -19.13 4.16 -0.41
N THR A 89 -18.47 5.31 -0.54
CA THR A 89 -17.32 5.48 -1.44
C THR A 89 -16.12 4.63 -1.03
N LEU A 90 -15.85 4.55 0.29
CA LEU A 90 -14.78 3.71 0.82
C LEU A 90 -15.03 2.23 0.52
N ILE A 91 -16.24 1.73 0.79
CA ILE A 91 -16.63 0.35 0.48
C ILE A 91 -16.51 0.08 -1.03
N SER A 92 -17.02 0.99 -1.87
CA SER A 92 -16.94 0.85 -3.33
C SER A 92 -15.48 0.80 -3.80
N SER A 93 -14.62 1.62 -3.23
CA SER A 93 -13.19 1.66 -3.56
C SER A 93 -12.44 0.37 -3.15
N ILE A 94 -12.80 -0.21 -2.01
CA ILE A 94 -12.29 -1.53 -1.59
C ILE A 94 -12.71 -2.59 -2.60
N LEU A 95 -13.99 -2.63 -2.99
CA LEU A 95 -14.49 -3.59 -3.98
C LEU A 95 -13.81 -3.43 -5.35
N ILE A 96 -13.62 -2.19 -5.81
CA ILE A 96 -12.89 -1.88 -7.05
C ILE A 96 -11.46 -2.40 -6.96
N THR A 97 -10.78 -2.21 -5.83
CA THR A 97 -9.42 -2.70 -5.61
C THR A 97 -9.39 -4.23 -5.68
N MET A 98 -10.29 -4.92 -4.97
CA MET A 98 -10.37 -6.39 -5.01
C MET A 98 -10.62 -6.93 -6.42
N ALA A 99 -11.55 -6.33 -7.16
CA ALA A 99 -11.84 -6.69 -8.54
C ALA A 99 -10.63 -6.43 -9.46
N SER A 100 -9.95 -5.31 -9.27
CA SER A 100 -8.75 -4.94 -10.03
C SER A 100 -7.61 -5.94 -9.78
N PHE A 101 -7.39 -6.36 -8.54
CA PHE A 101 -6.43 -7.42 -8.20
C PHE A 101 -6.77 -8.74 -8.89
N GLY A 102 -8.02 -9.18 -8.81
CA GLY A 102 -8.46 -10.42 -9.46
C GLY A 102 -8.23 -10.39 -10.97
N GLY A 103 -8.64 -9.30 -11.64
CA GLY A 103 -8.42 -9.13 -13.08
C GLY A 103 -6.93 -9.04 -13.45
N PHE A 104 -6.15 -8.31 -12.67
CA PHE A 104 -4.72 -8.12 -12.90
C PHE A 104 -3.92 -9.40 -12.69
N ALA A 105 -4.23 -10.20 -11.67
CA ALA A 105 -3.62 -11.49 -11.44
C ALA A 105 -3.91 -12.47 -12.60
N ILE A 106 -5.14 -12.51 -13.10
CA ILE A 106 -5.49 -13.33 -14.28
C ILE A 106 -4.72 -12.86 -15.52
N LEU A 107 -4.58 -11.55 -15.71
CA LEU A 107 -3.85 -10.98 -16.84
C LEU A 107 -2.36 -11.35 -16.77
N LEU A 108 -1.71 -11.13 -15.64
CA LEU A 108 -0.28 -11.39 -15.46
C LEU A 108 0.07 -12.87 -15.51
N ARG A 109 -0.83 -13.76 -15.08
CA ARG A 109 -0.67 -15.20 -15.25
C ARG A 109 -0.48 -15.60 -16.71
N ARG A 110 -1.08 -14.87 -17.67
CA ARG A 110 -0.87 -15.10 -19.11
C ARG A 110 0.54 -14.75 -19.59
N PHE A 111 1.26 -13.93 -18.84
CA PHE A 111 2.64 -13.52 -19.11
C PHE A 111 3.65 -14.30 -18.24
N GLY A 112 3.21 -15.33 -17.51
CA GLY A 112 4.07 -16.15 -16.66
C GLY A 112 4.46 -15.52 -15.32
N ILE A 113 3.82 -14.42 -14.92
CA ILE A 113 4.02 -13.80 -13.60
C ILE A 113 2.90 -14.28 -12.67
N GLU A 114 3.22 -15.16 -11.73
CA GLU A 114 2.28 -15.66 -10.73
C GLU A 114 2.30 -14.75 -9.49
N LEU A 115 1.19 -14.05 -9.28
CA LEU A 115 0.97 -13.20 -8.10
C LEU A 115 0.10 -13.87 -7.03
N LEU A 116 -0.71 -14.86 -7.40
CA LEU A 116 -1.68 -15.56 -6.54
C LEU A 116 -1.67 -17.06 -6.87
#